data_AF-A0A920N023-F1
#
_entry.id   AF-A0A920N023-F1
#
_cell.length_a   1.000
_cell.length_b   1.000
_cell.length_c   1.000
_cell.angle_alpha   90.00
_cell.angle_beta   90.00
_cell.angle_gamma   90.00
#
_symmetry.space_group_name_H-M   'P 1'
#
loop_
_entity.id
_entity.type
_entity.pdbx_description
1 polymer ?
#
loop_
_entity_poly.entity_id
_entity_poly.type
_entity_poly.pdbx_seq_one_letter_code
_entity_poly.pdbx_strand_id
1 'polypeptide(L)'
;MDWTGLVGRSHECDHPPGVEALPICCRPRIDINAAGHEIDRQVKQRLAEAISIFEIDHRQLSELQPDLILTQDQCEVCAVSLADVEAALGRSTGLATRVLSLAPANLADAWQTIALVGEAMERSDRAAEVIAELESRLQTLAESANSQPAQIVPGWPVSSGSSR
;
A
#
# COMPACT_ATOMS: atom_id res chain seq x y z
N MET A 1 -1.65 -16.01 -16.37
CA MET A 1 -0.72 -15.57 -15.31
C MET A 1 -1.15 -16.26 -14.04
N ASP A 2 -0.20 -16.87 -13.33
CA ASP A 2 -0.49 -17.73 -12.18
C ASP A 2 -0.20 -16.95 -10.89
N TRP A 3 -1.26 -16.41 -10.28
CA TRP A 3 -1.23 -15.75 -8.98
C TRP A 3 -1.71 -16.70 -7.87
N THR A 4 -1.44 -18.00 -7.98
CA THR A 4 -1.96 -19.07 -7.09
C THR A 4 -1.83 -18.81 -5.59
N GLY A 5 -0.93 -17.93 -5.14
CA GLY A 5 -0.78 -17.55 -3.72
C GLY A 5 -1.58 -16.32 -3.28
N LEU A 6 -2.24 -15.59 -4.19
CA LEU A 6 -3.04 -14.42 -3.85
C LEU A 6 -4.52 -14.78 -3.84
N VAL A 7 -5.18 -14.52 -2.71
CA VAL A 7 -6.59 -14.89 -2.49
C VAL A 7 -7.53 -13.69 -2.46
N GLY A 8 -6.99 -12.48 -2.29
CA GLY A 8 -7.77 -11.25 -2.22
C GLY A 8 -6.88 -10.02 -2.39
N ARG A 9 -7.52 -8.87 -2.61
CA ARG A 9 -6.86 -7.59 -2.84
C ARG A 9 -7.58 -6.41 -2.20
N SER A 10 -6.93 -5.25 -2.12
CA SER A 10 -7.61 -3.99 -1.81
C SER A 10 -8.43 -3.50 -3.02
N HIS A 11 -9.31 -2.53 -2.80
CA HIS A 11 -10.10 -1.91 -3.88
C HIS A 11 -9.28 -1.21 -4.96
N GLU A 12 -8.06 -0.75 -4.66
CA GLU A 12 -7.20 -0.04 -5.62
C GLU A 12 -6.03 -0.89 -6.15
N CYS A 13 -5.79 -2.09 -5.61
CA CYS A 13 -4.67 -2.91 -6.07
C CYS A 13 -4.97 -3.49 -7.46
N ASP A 14 -4.33 -2.95 -8.49
CA ASP A 14 -4.52 -3.28 -9.91
C ASP A 14 -3.25 -3.85 -10.57
N HIS A 15 -2.17 -4.01 -9.79
CA HIS A 15 -0.91 -4.54 -10.26
C HIS A 15 -0.45 -5.71 -9.38
N PRO A 16 0.15 -6.76 -9.96
CA PRO A 16 0.41 -7.00 -11.39
C PRO A 16 -0.83 -7.40 -12.22
N PRO A 17 -0.78 -7.32 -13.57
CA PRO A 17 -1.94 -7.65 -14.40
C PRO A 17 -2.55 -9.02 -14.08
N GLY A 18 -3.87 -9.08 -13.96
CA GLY A 18 -4.63 -10.27 -13.61
C GLY A 18 -5.02 -10.36 -12.13
N VAL A 19 -4.44 -9.54 -11.24
CA VAL A 19 -4.91 -9.46 -9.84
C VAL A 19 -6.29 -8.83 -9.74
N GLU A 20 -6.77 -8.15 -10.77
CA GLU A 20 -8.08 -7.50 -10.78
C GLU A 20 -9.24 -8.50 -10.69
N ALA A 21 -8.98 -9.76 -11.06
CA ALA A 21 -9.91 -10.87 -10.92
C ALA A 21 -10.04 -11.38 -9.48
N LEU A 22 -9.13 -10.99 -8.58
CA LEU A 22 -9.19 -11.37 -7.17
C LEU A 22 -10.30 -10.61 -6.43
N PRO A 23 -10.95 -11.25 -5.44
CA PRO A 23 -11.96 -10.60 -4.61
C PRO A 23 -11.41 -9.37 -3.87
N ILE A 24 -12.20 -8.30 -3.86
CA ILE A 24 -11.90 -7.08 -3.13
C ILE A 24 -12.27 -7.27 -1.65
N CYS A 25 -11.31 -7.03 -0.75
CA CYS A 25 -11.46 -7.27 0.69
C CYS A 25 -11.68 -5.98 1.51
N CYS A 26 -11.62 -4.81 0.89
CA CYS A 26 -11.90 -3.54 1.54
C CYS A 26 -12.52 -2.54 0.57
N ARG A 27 -13.23 -1.54 1.09
CA ARG A 27 -13.80 -0.44 0.30
C ARG A 27 -13.68 0.89 1.03
N PRO A 28 -13.60 2.01 0.31
CA PRO A 28 -13.60 3.33 0.93
C PRO A 28 -14.99 3.60 1.53
N ARG A 29 -15.01 4.30 2.66
CA ARG A 29 -16.23 4.82 3.29
C ARG A 29 -16.57 6.23 2.83
N ILE A 30 -15.74 6.81 1.96
CA ILE A 30 -15.91 8.12 1.35
C ILE A 30 -16.40 7.98 -0.10
N ASP A 31 -17.07 9.00 -0.62
CA ASP A 31 -17.37 9.06 -2.04
C ASP A 31 -16.13 9.50 -2.83
N ILE A 32 -15.43 8.52 -3.41
CA ILE A 32 -14.22 8.74 -4.22
C ILE A 32 -14.51 9.37 -5.59
N ASN A 33 -15.78 9.46 -6.00
CA ASN A 33 -16.18 10.11 -7.25
C ASN A 33 -16.59 11.57 -7.06
N ALA A 34 -16.58 12.06 -5.82
CA ALA A 34 -16.89 13.45 -5.50
C ALA A 34 -15.80 14.42 -5.99
N ALA A 35 -16.10 15.72 -5.97
CA ALA A 35 -15.10 16.74 -6.26
C ALA A 35 -13.96 16.71 -5.22
N GLY A 36 -12.72 17.05 -5.61
CA GLY A 36 -11.56 16.92 -4.71
C GLY A 36 -11.68 17.64 -3.36
N HIS A 37 -12.31 18.82 -3.32
CA HIS A 37 -12.59 19.54 -2.06
C HIS A 37 -13.58 18.81 -1.16
N GLU A 38 -14.52 18.07 -1.76
CA GLU A 38 -15.51 17.27 -1.06
C GLU A 38 -14.89 15.98 -0.51
N ILE A 39 -13.98 15.36 -1.28
CA ILE A 39 -13.16 14.24 -0.80
C ILE A 39 -12.33 14.68 0.42
N ASP A 40 -11.60 15.79 0.31
CA ASP A 40 -10.80 16.36 1.42
C ASP A 40 -11.65 16.62 2.66
N ARG A 41 -12.86 17.18 2.49
CA ARG A 41 -13.81 17.39 3.59
C ARG A 41 -14.22 16.08 4.25
N GLN A 42 -14.59 15.07 3.47
CA GLN A 42 -15.02 13.77 3.97
C GLN A 42 -13.90 13.01 4.72
N VAL A 43 -12.67 13.12 4.21
CA VAL A 43 -11.46 12.55 4.85
C VAL A 43 -11.20 13.24 6.19
N LYS A 44 -11.14 14.58 6.21
CA LYS A 44 -10.91 15.36 7.43
C LYS A 44 -11.96 15.10 8.50
N GLN A 45 -13.23 15.00 8.10
CA GLN A 45 -14.31 14.69 9.04
C GLN A 45 -14.10 13.33 9.71
N ARG A 46 -13.80 12.28 8.94
CA ARG A 46 -13.60 10.93 9.49
C ARG A 46 -12.38 10.84 10.40
N LEU A 47 -11.28 11.50 10.02
CA LEU A 47 -10.09 11.59 10.88
C LEU A 47 -10.40 12.30 12.21
N ALA A 48 -11.15 13.41 12.17
CA ALA A 48 -11.54 14.14 13.37
C ALA A 48 -12.44 13.32 14.30
N GLU A 49 -13.24 12.41 13.73
CA GLU A 49 -14.11 11.48 14.47
C GLU A 49 -13.40 10.18 14.86
N ALA A 50 -12.10 10.01 14.52
CA ALA A 50 -11.34 8.78 14.67
C ALA A 50 -12.03 7.55 14.03
N ILE A 51 -12.78 7.78 12.95
CA ILE A 51 -13.48 6.76 12.17
C ILE A 51 -12.59 6.37 10.99
N SER A 52 -12.39 5.07 10.79
CA SER A 52 -11.63 4.58 9.63
C SER A 52 -12.24 5.06 8.31
N ILE A 53 -11.37 5.48 7.40
CA ILE A 53 -11.70 5.84 6.01
C ILE A 53 -12.06 4.61 5.19
N PHE A 54 -11.65 3.43 5.65
CA PHE A 54 -11.88 2.17 4.95
C PHE A 54 -12.81 1.27 5.75
N GLU A 55 -13.50 0.41 5.02
CA GLU A 55 -14.27 -0.70 5.56
C GLU A 55 -13.65 -1.99 5.06
N ILE A 56 -13.38 -2.92 5.99
CA ILE A 56 -12.89 -4.25 5.67
C ILE A 56 -14.10 -5.19 5.55
N ASP A 57 -14.14 -5.99 4.48
CA ASP A 57 -15.17 -7.02 4.31
C ASP A 57 -14.79 -8.27 5.13
N HIS A 58 -15.30 -8.32 6.36
CA HIS A 58 -15.06 -9.45 7.27
C HIS A 58 -15.56 -10.79 6.72
N ARG A 59 -16.65 -10.78 5.95
CA ARG A 59 -17.20 -12.01 5.36
C ARG A 59 -16.25 -12.53 4.30
N GLN A 60 -15.78 -11.65 3.42
CA GLN A 60 -14.80 -11.99 2.39
C GLN A 60 -13.50 -12.51 3.00
N LEU A 61 -12.95 -11.84 4.02
CA LEU A 61 -11.73 -12.32 4.71
C LEU A 61 -11.93 -13.68 5.39
N SER A 62 -13.09 -13.89 6.01
CA SER A 62 -13.41 -15.18 6.65
C SER A 62 -13.59 -16.31 5.64
N GLU A 63 -14.10 -16.01 4.44
CA GLU A 63 -14.24 -17.00 3.35
C GLU A 63 -12.90 -17.33 2.70
N LEU A 64 -12.01 -16.33 2.55
CA LEU A 64 -10.71 -16.50 1.92
C LEU A 64 -9.65 -17.14 2.83
N GLN A 65 -9.80 -16.99 4.15
CA GLN A 65 -8.85 -17.51 5.15
C GLN A 65 -7.38 -17.25 4.81
N PRO A 66 -6.96 -15.98 4.62
CA PRO A 66 -5.58 -15.69 4.26
C PRO A 66 -4.61 -16.05 5.39
N ASP A 67 -3.47 -16.66 5.05
CA ASP A 67 -2.39 -16.93 6.00
C ASP A 67 -1.57 -15.65 6.31
N LEU A 68 -1.51 -14.73 5.35
CA LEU A 68 -0.77 -13.47 5.42
C LEU A 68 -1.58 -12.32 4.83
N ILE A 69 -1.69 -11.22 5.57
CA ILE A 69 -2.19 -9.94 5.07
C ILE A 69 -1.04 -8.94 5.06
N LEU A 70 -0.81 -8.31 3.91
CA LEU A 70 0.08 -7.16 3.78
C LEU A 70 -0.76 -5.89 3.90
N THR A 71 -0.35 -4.97 4.76
CA THR A 71 -0.95 -3.64 4.83
C THR A 71 0.12 -2.55 4.88
N GLN A 72 -0.27 -1.31 4.57
CA GLN A 72 0.61 -0.15 4.61
C GLN A 72 0.19 0.76 5.76
N ASP A 73 1.16 1.18 6.57
CA ASP A 73 0.96 2.09 7.71
C ASP A 73 1.75 3.40 7.54
N GLN A 74 2.05 3.74 6.27
CA GLN A 74 2.75 4.97 5.93
C GLN A 74 1.83 6.20 5.91
N CYS A 75 0.52 6.00 5.75
CA CYS A 75 -0.43 7.07 5.56
C CYS A 75 -1.82 6.62 6.03
N GLU A 76 -2.35 7.29 7.06
CA GLU A 76 -3.65 6.99 7.68
C GLU A 76 -4.85 7.16 6.72
N VAL A 77 -4.65 7.83 5.58
CA VAL A 77 -5.70 8.08 4.59
C VAL A 77 -5.54 7.27 3.30
N CYS A 78 -4.39 6.64 3.10
CA CYS A 78 -4.04 6.02 1.82
C CYS A 78 -4.27 4.50 1.82
N ALA A 79 -4.23 3.88 2.99
CA ALA A 79 -4.36 2.44 3.14
C ALA A 79 -5.13 2.07 4.41
N VAL A 80 -5.58 0.82 4.47
CA VAL A 80 -6.23 0.25 5.64
C VAL A 80 -5.19 0.16 6.76
N SER A 81 -5.43 0.81 7.91
CA SER A 81 -4.46 0.80 9.01
C SER A 81 -4.27 -0.60 9.61
N LEU A 82 -3.12 -0.84 10.24
CA LEU A 82 -2.89 -2.09 10.99
C LEU A 82 -3.99 -2.30 12.06
N ALA A 83 -4.35 -1.25 12.79
CA ALA A 83 -5.41 -1.29 13.80
C ALA A 83 -6.76 -1.73 13.23
N ASP A 84 -7.11 -1.28 12.02
CA ASP A 84 -8.34 -1.69 11.35
C ASP A 84 -8.31 -3.18 10.97
N VAL A 85 -7.18 -3.66 10.43
CA VAL A 85 -6.99 -5.08 10.08
C VAL A 85 -7.04 -5.96 11.32
N GLU A 86 -6.30 -5.62 12.37
CA GLU A 86 -6.30 -6.37 13.63
C GLU A 86 -7.69 -6.40 14.27
N ALA A 87 -8.37 -5.27 14.31
CA ALA A 87 -9.72 -5.20 14.83
C ALA A 87 -10.71 -5.99 13.95
N ALA A 88 -10.45 -6.12 12.65
CA ALA A 88 -11.24 -6.96 11.77
C ALA A 88 -11.02 -8.46 11.95
N LEU A 89 -9.80 -8.88 12.22
CA LEU A 89 -9.46 -10.28 12.50
C LEU A 89 -9.90 -10.69 13.91
N GLY A 90 -9.67 -9.83 14.91
CA GLY A 90 -10.02 -10.07 16.32
C GLY A 90 -11.53 -10.11 16.60
N ARG A 91 -12.35 -9.50 15.73
CA ARG A 91 -13.82 -9.51 15.88
C ARG A 91 -14.51 -10.76 15.35
N SER A 92 -13.85 -11.58 14.53
CA SER A 92 -14.58 -12.61 13.79
C SER A 92 -13.95 -13.99 13.74
N THR A 93 -12.67 -14.20 14.03
CA THR A 93 -12.06 -15.44 13.54
C THR A 93 -10.91 -15.94 14.41
N GLY A 94 -10.98 -17.20 14.84
CA GLY A 94 -9.81 -17.98 15.30
C GLY A 94 -8.81 -18.26 14.16
N LEU A 95 -8.68 -17.33 13.22
CA LEU A 95 -7.75 -17.35 12.10
C LEU A 95 -6.37 -16.95 12.63
N ALA A 96 -5.39 -17.82 12.42
CA ALA A 96 -3.98 -17.53 12.66
C ALA A 96 -3.38 -16.71 11.50
N THR A 97 -4.10 -15.68 11.02
CA THR A 97 -3.62 -14.82 9.94
C THR A 97 -2.52 -13.91 10.48
N ARG A 98 -1.33 -13.98 9.88
CA ARG A 98 -0.26 -13.03 10.19
C ARG A 98 -0.51 -11.73 9.44
N VAL A 99 -0.39 -10.59 10.12
CA VAL A 99 -0.47 -9.27 9.49
C VAL A 99 0.92 -8.67 9.44
N LEU A 100 1.36 -8.24 8.26
CA LEU A 100 2.62 -7.53 8.07
C LEU A 100 2.32 -6.09 7.66
N SER A 101 2.61 -5.17 8.57
CA SER A 101 2.48 -3.72 8.35
C SER A 101 3.78 -3.16 7.76
N LEU A 102 3.67 -2.44 6.65
CA LEU A 102 4.80 -1.93 5.87
C LEU A 102 4.78 -0.40 5.84
N ALA A 103 5.90 0.23 6.19
CA ALA A 103 6.04 1.70 6.17
C ALA A 103 7.48 2.15 5.82
N PRO A 104 8.01 1.80 4.62
CA PRO A 104 9.37 2.17 4.25
C PRO A 104 9.52 3.68 4.02
N ALA A 105 10.37 4.38 4.77
CA ALA A 105 10.52 5.83 4.67
C ALA A 105 11.64 6.26 3.71
N ASN A 106 12.50 5.32 3.34
CA ASN A 106 13.61 5.56 2.41
C ASN A 106 13.90 4.30 1.58
N LEU A 107 14.86 4.41 0.66
CA LEU A 107 15.21 3.32 -0.24
C LEU A 107 15.80 2.09 0.47
N ALA A 108 16.60 2.29 1.52
CA ALA A 108 17.13 1.18 2.31
C ALA A 108 16.00 0.43 3.03
N ASP A 109 15.00 1.16 3.55
CA ASP A 109 13.80 0.56 4.15
C ASP A 109 12.99 -0.22 3.10
N ALA A 110 12.97 0.23 1.84
CA ALA A 110 12.30 -0.50 0.77
C ALA A 110 12.95 -1.87 0.52
N TRP A 111 14.28 -1.96 0.54
CA TRP A 111 15.00 -3.24 0.46
C TRP A 111 14.70 -4.15 1.64
N GLN A 112 14.71 -3.60 2.85
CA GLN A 112 14.35 -4.34 4.06
C GLN A 112 12.89 -4.83 4.00
N THR A 113 11.98 -4.01 3.47
CA THR A 113 10.57 -4.37 3.27
C THR A 113 10.43 -5.55 2.30
N ILE A 114 11.15 -5.54 1.18
CA ILE A 114 11.17 -6.67 0.24
C ILE A 114 11.71 -7.93 0.91
N ALA A 115 12.77 -7.82 1.70
CA ALA A 115 13.33 -8.94 2.46
C ALA A 115 12.32 -9.50 3.49
N LEU A 116 11.65 -8.64 4.25
CA LEU A 116 10.62 -9.02 5.23
C LEU A 116 9.44 -9.74 4.57
N VAL A 117 8.96 -9.24 3.42
CA VAL A 117 7.91 -9.90 2.64
C VAL A 117 8.40 -11.26 2.13
N GLY A 118 9.64 -11.34 1.65
CA GLY A 118 10.27 -12.59 1.23
C GLY A 118 10.33 -13.63 2.34
N GLU A 119 10.81 -13.25 3.52
CA GLU A 119 10.84 -14.11 4.70
C GLU A 119 9.43 -14.56 5.10
N ALA A 120 8.48 -13.61 5.12
CA ALA A 120 7.09 -13.90 5.44
C ALA A 120 6.47 -14.93 4.47
N MET A 121 6.86 -14.90 3.20
CA MET A 121 6.38 -15.83 2.17
C MET A 121 7.23 -17.10 2.04
N GLU A 122 8.26 -17.29 2.88
CA GLU A 122 9.25 -18.37 2.75
C GLU A 122 9.92 -18.39 1.36
N ARG A 123 10.27 -17.20 0.88
CA ARG A 123 10.87 -16.92 -0.44
C ARG A 123 12.03 -15.92 -0.33
N SER A 124 12.86 -16.06 0.70
CA SER A 124 14.02 -15.17 0.94
C SER A 124 14.99 -15.13 -0.24
N ASP A 125 15.24 -16.25 -0.91
CA ASP A 125 16.10 -16.30 -2.11
C ASP A 125 15.54 -15.42 -3.24
N ARG A 126 14.24 -15.52 -3.49
CA ARG A 126 13.57 -14.69 -4.51
C ARG A 126 13.59 -13.21 -4.13
N ALA A 127 13.43 -12.88 -2.86
CA ALA A 127 13.53 -11.50 -2.40
C ALA A 127 14.95 -10.95 -2.60
N ALA A 128 15.99 -11.74 -2.31
CA ALA A 128 17.38 -11.35 -2.56
C ALA A 128 17.66 -11.11 -4.06
N GLU A 129 17.13 -11.97 -4.94
CA GLU A 129 17.22 -11.75 -6.40
C GLU A 129 16.56 -10.44 -6.83
N VAL A 130 15.35 -10.15 -6.34
CA VAL A 130 14.62 -8.91 -6.65
C VAL A 130 15.37 -7.68 -6.16
N ILE A 131 15.92 -7.72 -4.94
CA ILE A 131 16.71 -6.63 -4.39
C ILE A 131 17.94 -6.37 -5.28
N ALA A 132 18.69 -7.42 -5.61
CA ALA A 132 19.88 -7.30 -6.47
C ALA A 132 19.55 -6.73 -7.86
N GLU A 133 18.43 -7.14 -8.46
CA GLU A 133 17.96 -6.61 -9.74
C GLU A 133 17.63 -5.11 -9.64
N LEU A 134 16.90 -4.70 -8.60
CA LEU A 134 16.49 -3.32 -8.38
C LEU A 134 17.69 -2.41 -8.07
N GLU A 135 18.63 -2.87 -7.25
CA GLU A 135 19.88 -2.17 -6.96
C GLU A 135 20.73 -2.00 -8.23
N SER A 136 20.87 -3.05 -9.05
CA SER A 136 21.58 -2.96 -10.33
C SER A 136 20.94 -1.94 -11.27
N ARG A 137 19.61 -1.92 -11.38
CA ARG A 137 18.88 -0.94 -12.19
C ARG A 137 19.11 0.49 -11.70
N LEU A 138 19.11 0.71 -10.39
CA LEU A 138 19.39 2.02 -9.80
C LEU A 138 20.82 2.47 -10.04
N GLN A 139 21.78 1.56 -9.98
CA GLN A 139 23.18 1.88 -10.29
C GLN A 139 23.33 2.34 -11.75
N THR A 140 22.71 1.64 -12.71
CA THR A 140 22.71 2.05 -14.12
C THR A 140 22.07 3.43 -14.33
N LEU A 141 20.99 3.73 -13.59
CA LEU A 141 20.33 5.04 -13.63
C LEU A 141 21.23 6.14 -13.04
N ALA A 142 21.91 5.87 -11.92
CA ALA A 142 22.82 6.82 -11.28
C ALA A 142 24.03 7.16 -12.17
N GLU A 143 24.60 6.15 -12.84
CA GLU A 143 25.68 6.34 -13.82
C GLU A 143 25.22 7.19 -15.01
N SER A 144 24.01 6.90 -15.52
CA SER A 144 23.41 7.67 -16.61
C SER A 144 23.12 9.12 -16.20
N ALA A 145 22.63 9.35 -14.97
CA ALA A 145 22.34 10.69 -14.46
C ALA A 145 23.62 11.53 -14.27
N ASN A 146 24.71 10.93 -13.79
CA ASN A 146 26.00 11.61 -13.64
C ASN A 146 26.63 12.02 -14.98
N SER A 147 26.20 11.41 -16.09
CA SER A 147 26.65 11.77 -17.44
C SER A 147 25.84 12.91 -18.07
N GLN A 148 24.76 13.37 -17.43
CA GLN A 148 23.90 14.43 -17.94
C GLN A 148 24.19 15.78 -17.24
N PRO A 149 24.16 16.91 -17.97
CA PRO A 149 24.30 18.23 -17.35
C PRO A 149 23.09 18.51 -16.45
N ALA A 150 23.35 19.08 -15.26
CA ALA A 150 22.32 19.42 -14.28
C ALA A 150 21.20 20.25 -14.93
N GLN A 151 19.98 19.71 -14.92
CA GLN A 151 18.79 20.39 -15.39
C GLN A 151 18.18 21.17 -14.21
N ILE A 152 18.23 22.50 -14.27
CA ILE A 152 17.61 23.36 -13.26
C ILE A 152 16.27 23.83 -13.81
N VAL A 153 15.20 23.61 -13.04
CA VAL A 153 13.88 24.20 -13.31
C VAL A 153 13.69 25.40 -12.37
N PRO A 154 14.02 26.64 -12.79
CA PRO A 154 13.74 27.81 -11.99
C PRO A 154 12.25 28.14 -12.00
N GLY A 155 11.69 28.51 -10.84
CA GLY A 155 10.34 29.08 -10.75
C GLY A 155 9.20 28.05 -10.67
N TRP A 156 9.34 27.01 -9.85
CA TRP A 156 8.19 26.19 -9.46
C TRP A 156 7.15 27.08 -8.75
N PRO A 157 5.90 27.18 -9.24
CA PRO A 157 4.91 28.02 -8.59
C PRO A 157 4.54 27.42 -7.23
N VAL A 158 4.88 28.13 -6.15
CA VAL A 158 4.16 28.03 -4.89
C VAL A 158 2.78 28.63 -5.16
N SER A 159 1.74 27.80 -5.20
CA SER A 159 0.37 28.29 -5.18
C SER A 159 0.19 29.12 -3.92
N SER A 160 0.20 30.44 -4.05
CA SER A 160 -0.32 31.33 -3.01
C SER A 160 -1.80 31.03 -2.90
N GLY A 161 -2.16 30.22 -1.89
CA GLY A 161 -3.54 30.00 -1.50
C GLY A 161 -4.17 31.36 -1.23
N SER A 162 -4.98 31.84 -2.17
CA SER A 162 -5.83 33.00 -1.95
C SER A 162 -6.92 32.56 -0.99
N SER A 163 -6.84 33.03 0.25
CA SER A 163 -8.00 33.03 1.14
C SER A 163 -9.09 33.89 0.50
N ARG A 164 -10.26 33.31 0.28
CA ARG A 164 -11.55 33.98 0.40
C ARG A 164 -12.56 33.02 0.97
#